data_AF-A0A913ZFM8-F1
#
_entry.id   AF-A0A913ZFM8-F1
#
_cell.length_a   1.000
_cell.length_b   1.000
_cell.length_c   1.000
_cell.angle_alpha   90.00
_cell.angle_beta   90.00
_cell.angle_gamma   90.00
#
_symmetry.space_group_name_H-M   'P 1'
#
loop_
_entity.id
_entity.type
_entity.pdbx_description
1 polymer ?
#
loop_
_entity_poly.entity_id
_entity_poly.type
_entity_poly.pdbx_seq_one_letter_code
_entity_poly.pdbx_strand_id
1 'polypeptide(L)'
;MYSSFVTFYAGGDVISSIFDDDDPSKEREAEMLLEYIEHFNELFEEGKYKDAAMHAASSPKGILRNCETLSRFRAIHARTGKLPPLLVYCEALISSVPAVGSPPDAETSLECVKSALSEDRLDLVMHWLLQERLTCSEPLGHLLYNYTQGKGAGIISKGLPLAEAVYTLVEAHIQAAVCMCKQGKVQAMMDYAINAEFEKDMYMGVLVACPSIALAEVLIQPRGPPGKPTLSVGTVVFELLQTENYAIGVQLLDRVYRSIQAENEKMYRTEARASKKLKTEQAKSRKTTRYSSWPSEQRTSAVSSATVPQSARARVVVKPVIRSTNVQARADAAKAVKIRLRL
;
A
#
# COMPACT_ATOMS: atom_id res chain seq x y z
N MET A 1 -91.63 3.57 -1.38
CA MET A 1 -91.63 4.70 -2.35
C MET A 1 -90.32 5.44 -2.14
N TYR A 2 -89.28 5.49 -2.97
CA TYR A 2 -88.90 5.03 -4.32
C TYR A 2 -87.40 4.68 -4.16
N SER A 3 -86.91 3.50 -4.51
CA SER A 3 -86.61 3.01 -5.88
C SER A 3 -85.67 3.93 -6.68
N SER A 4 -84.45 3.41 -6.83
CA SER A 4 -83.61 3.42 -8.05
C SER A 4 -83.07 4.74 -8.59
N PHE A 5 -81.74 4.85 -8.65
CA PHE A 5 -81.06 5.28 -9.87
C PHE A 5 -79.72 4.54 -10.01
N VAL A 6 -79.71 3.58 -10.93
CA VAL A 6 -78.54 2.89 -11.45
C VAL A 6 -77.92 3.82 -12.49
N THR A 7 -76.69 4.27 -12.26
CA THR A 7 -75.88 4.89 -13.31
C THR A 7 -75.13 3.80 -14.07
N PHE A 8 -75.65 3.50 -15.25
CA PHE A 8 -74.96 2.76 -16.30
C PHE A 8 -73.83 3.65 -16.84
N TYR A 9 -72.56 3.26 -16.62
CA TYR A 9 -71.46 3.72 -17.45
C TYR A 9 -70.73 2.51 -18.00
N ALA A 10 -70.72 2.45 -19.33
CA ALA A 10 -69.96 1.54 -20.15
C ALA A 10 -68.47 1.60 -19.77
N GLY A 11 -67.86 0.42 -19.62
CA GLY A 11 -66.44 0.27 -19.33
C GLY A 11 -66.03 -1.16 -19.63
N GLY A 12 -66.30 -1.59 -20.86
CA GLY A 12 -66.06 -2.95 -21.35
C GLY A 12 -65.16 -2.99 -22.58
N ASP A 13 -64.23 -2.03 -22.73
CA ASP A 13 -63.10 -2.17 -23.66
C ASP A 13 -61.87 -2.61 -22.86
N VAL A 14 -61.89 -3.87 -22.40
CA VAL A 14 -60.71 -4.55 -21.82
C VAL A 14 -60.11 -5.54 -22.83
N ILE A 15 -60.49 -5.44 -24.11
CA ILE A 15 -60.00 -6.34 -25.17
C ILE A 15 -59.56 -5.52 -26.39
N SER A 16 -58.67 -4.54 -26.20
CA SER A 16 -58.02 -3.85 -27.34
C SER A 16 -56.56 -3.47 -27.11
N SER A 17 -55.93 -3.88 -26.01
CA SER A 17 -54.50 -3.61 -25.74
C SER A 17 -53.64 -4.88 -25.64
N ILE A 18 -54.13 -6.00 -26.17
CA ILE A 18 -53.38 -7.27 -26.31
C ILE A 18 -52.88 -7.49 -27.74
N PHE A 19 -53.25 -6.62 -28.70
CA PHE A 19 -52.64 -6.64 -30.03
C PHE A 19 -51.23 -6.06 -29.94
N ASP A 20 -50.29 -6.96 -29.68
CA ASP A 20 -48.98 -7.08 -30.31
C ASP A 20 -48.53 -5.82 -31.06
N ASP A 21 -47.67 -5.07 -30.37
CA ASP A 21 -46.78 -4.08 -30.97
C ASP A 21 -45.67 -4.88 -31.73
N ASP A 22 -46.09 -5.56 -32.78
CA ASP A 22 -45.29 -6.40 -33.68
C ASP A 22 -44.45 -5.47 -34.56
N ASP A 23 -43.42 -4.87 -33.94
CA ASP A 23 -42.50 -3.96 -34.60
C ASP A 23 -41.60 -4.79 -35.55
N PRO A 24 -41.78 -4.67 -36.88
CA PRO A 24 -41.04 -5.48 -37.86
C PRO A 24 -39.52 -5.27 -37.78
N SER A 25 -39.08 -4.19 -37.12
CA SER A 25 -37.67 -3.92 -36.86
C SER A 25 -37.08 -4.87 -35.82
N LYS A 26 -37.86 -5.24 -34.79
CA LYS A 26 -37.44 -6.16 -33.72
C LYS A 26 -37.38 -7.60 -34.22
N GLU A 27 -38.36 -7.99 -35.04
CA GLU A 27 -38.37 -9.31 -35.69
C GLU A 27 -37.14 -9.49 -36.58
N ARG A 28 -36.88 -8.53 -37.49
CA ARG A 28 -35.70 -8.55 -38.35
C ARG A 28 -34.38 -8.56 -37.57
N GLU A 29 -34.32 -7.83 -36.46
CA GLU A 29 -33.15 -7.87 -35.59
C GLU A 29 -32.97 -9.25 -34.96
N ALA A 30 -34.04 -9.88 -34.48
CA ALA A 30 -33.98 -11.23 -33.92
C ALA A 30 -33.53 -12.25 -34.97
N GLU A 31 -34.05 -12.19 -36.19
CA GLU A 31 -33.62 -13.03 -37.33
C GLU A 31 -32.11 -12.89 -37.57
N MET A 32 -31.60 -11.65 -37.66
CA MET A 32 -30.18 -11.39 -37.87
C MET A 32 -29.32 -11.97 -36.72
N LEU A 33 -29.79 -11.91 -35.47
CA LEU A 33 -29.07 -12.49 -34.33
C LEU A 33 -29.05 -14.02 -34.40
N LEU A 34 -30.15 -14.66 -34.82
CA LEU A 34 -30.23 -16.11 -35.00
C LEU A 34 -29.31 -16.59 -36.12
N GLU A 35 -29.34 -15.95 -37.29
CA GLU A 35 -28.41 -16.24 -38.40
C GLU A 35 -26.94 -16.14 -37.96
N TYR A 36 -26.63 -15.16 -37.11
CA TYR A 36 -25.28 -14.99 -36.59
C TYR A 36 -24.84 -16.15 -35.68
N ILE A 37 -25.75 -16.69 -34.87
CA ILE A 37 -25.51 -17.86 -33.99
C ILE A 37 -25.39 -19.14 -34.83
N GLU A 38 -26.24 -19.30 -35.83
CA GLU A 38 -26.20 -20.46 -36.74
C GLU A 38 -24.85 -20.52 -37.47
N HIS A 39 -24.40 -19.40 -38.04
CA HIS A 39 -23.12 -19.34 -38.71
C HIS A 39 -21.93 -19.62 -37.77
N PHE A 40 -22.01 -19.19 -36.51
CA PHE A 40 -21.02 -19.57 -35.49
C PHE A 40 -20.96 -21.09 -35.30
N ASN A 41 -22.12 -21.75 -35.19
CA ASN A 41 -22.21 -23.20 -35.00
C ASN A 41 -21.63 -23.96 -36.19
N GLU A 42 -21.95 -23.54 -37.43
CA GLU A 42 -21.38 -24.12 -38.65
C GLU A 42 -19.85 -24.07 -38.65
N LEU A 43 -19.26 -22.89 -38.40
CA LEU A 43 -17.81 -22.72 -38.33
C LEU A 43 -17.18 -23.60 -37.23
N PHE A 44 -17.87 -23.76 -36.11
CA PHE A 44 -17.39 -24.55 -34.98
C PHE A 44 -17.42 -26.05 -35.28
N GLU A 45 -18.48 -26.55 -35.91
CA GLU A 45 -18.65 -27.96 -36.32
C GLU A 45 -17.66 -28.35 -37.42
N GLU A 46 -17.38 -27.45 -38.36
CA GLU A 46 -16.36 -27.63 -39.39
C GLU A 46 -14.93 -27.65 -38.84
N GLY A 47 -14.74 -27.31 -37.56
CA GLY A 47 -13.43 -27.21 -36.91
C GLY A 47 -12.62 -25.97 -37.31
N LYS A 48 -13.27 -24.96 -37.90
CA LYS A 48 -12.67 -23.66 -38.26
C LYS A 48 -12.63 -22.73 -37.04
N TYR A 49 -11.98 -23.18 -35.97
CA TYR A 49 -11.99 -22.49 -34.67
C TYR A 49 -11.46 -21.05 -34.71
N LYS A 50 -10.53 -20.74 -35.61
CA LYS A 50 -10.01 -19.37 -35.75
C LYS A 50 -11.08 -18.42 -36.32
N ASP A 51 -11.81 -18.87 -37.32
CA ASP A 51 -12.86 -18.07 -37.95
C ASP A 51 -14.07 -17.95 -37.01
N ALA A 52 -14.44 -19.06 -36.34
CA ALA A 52 -15.46 -19.08 -35.30
C ALA A 52 -15.14 -18.11 -34.15
N ALA A 53 -13.86 -18.03 -33.73
CA ALA A 53 -13.41 -17.11 -32.69
C ALA A 53 -13.56 -15.64 -33.09
N MET A 54 -13.15 -15.29 -34.31
CA MET A 54 -13.29 -13.93 -34.83
C MET A 54 -14.76 -13.52 -34.99
N HIS A 55 -15.58 -14.44 -35.51
CA HIS A 55 -17.04 -14.26 -35.62
C HIS A 55 -17.67 -14.04 -34.24
N ALA A 56 -17.43 -14.91 -33.27
CA ALA A 56 -17.94 -14.73 -31.91
C ALA A 56 -17.49 -13.41 -31.26
N ALA A 57 -16.22 -13.05 -31.40
CA ALA A 57 -15.65 -11.83 -30.81
C ALA A 57 -16.23 -10.53 -31.39
N SER A 58 -16.74 -10.57 -32.62
CA SER A 58 -17.34 -9.44 -33.36
C SER A 58 -18.87 -9.46 -33.34
N SER A 59 -19.47 -10.34 -32.54
CA SER A 59 -20.91 -10.53 -32.52
C SER A 59 -21.70 -9.27 -32.16
N PRO A 60 -22.81 -8.99 -32.88
CA PRO A 60 -23.69 -7.86 -32.58
C PRO A 60 -24.24 -7.98 -31.17
N LYS A 61 -24.30 -6.86 -30.44
CA LYS A 61 -24.70 -6.82 -29.01
C LYS A 61 -23.91 -7.76 -28.09
N GLY A 62 -22.79 -8.35 -28.57
CA GLY A 62 -22.03 -9.33 -27.83
C GLY A 62 -22.78 -10.64 -27.56
N ILE A 63 -23.74 -11.04 -28.41
CA ILE A 63 -24.55 -12.25 -28.18
C ILE A 63 -23.73 -13.53 -28.01
N LEU A 64 -22.52 -13.60 -28.60
CA LEU A 64 -21.58 -14.73 -28.49
C LEU A 64 -20.40 -14.43 -27.54
N ARG A 65 -20.37 -13.26 -26.90
CA ARG A 65 -19.34 -12.88 -25.91
C ARG A 65 -19.77 -13.33 -24.51
N ASN A 66 -20.08 -14.62 -24.36
CA ASN A 66 -20.66 -15.19 -23.14
C ASN A 66 -19.90 -16.43 -22.63
N CYS A 67 -20.18 -16.84 -21.39
CA CYS A 67 -19.54 -18.00 -20.76
C CYS A 67 -19.81 -19.32 -21.49
N GLU A 68 -20.95 -19.44 -22.18
CA GLU A 68 -21.28 -20.64 -22.96
C GLU A 68 -20.32 -20.82 -24.14
N THR A 69 -20.11 -19.75 -24.91
CA THR A 69 -19.19 -19.74 -26.05
C THR A 69 -17.76 -20.05 -25.61
N LEU A 70 -17.33 -19.44 -24.49
CA LEU A 70 -16.05 -19.75 -23.87
C LEU A 70 -15.93 -21.23 -23.47
N SER A 71 -16.98 -21.79 -22.88
CA SER A 71 -17.02 -23.20 -22.46
C SER A 71 -16.90 -24.16 -23.64
N ARG A 72 -17.51 -23.82 -24.79
CA ARG A 72 -17.36 -24.58 -26.04
C ARG A 72 -15.90 -24.62 -26.50
N PHE A 73 -15.22 -23.46 -26.56
CA PHE A 73 -13.80 -23.41 -26.92
C PHE A 73 -12.91 -24.15 -25.91
N ARG A 74 -13.23 -24.07 -24.61
CA ARG A 74 -12.52 -24.76 -23.54
C ARG A 74 -12.59 -26.29 -23.65
N ALA A 75 -13.71 -26.82 -24.14
CA ALA A 75 -13.89 -28.26 -24.31
C ALA A 75 -12.97 -28.86 -25.41
N ILE A 76 -12.45 -28.03 -26.31
CA ILE A 76 -11.60 -28.48 -27.41
C ILE A 76 -10.14 -28.53 -26.97
N HIS A 77 -9.57 -29.73 -27.01
CA HIS A 77 -8.15 -29.93 -26.75
C HIS A 77 -7.30 -29.52 -27.96
N ALA A 78 -6.18 -28.85 -27.73
CA ALA A 78 -5.26 -28.44 -28.78
C ALA A 78 -4.69 -29.66 -29.53
N ARG A 79 -4.63 -29.60 -30.86
CA ARG A 79 -3.84 -30.55 -31.66
C ARG A 79 -2.37 -30.12 -31.62
N THR A 80 -1.47 -31.09 -31.53
CA THR A 80 -0.01 -30.89 -31.45
C THR A 80 0.48 -29.86 -32.48
N GLY A 81 1.11 -28.79 -31.99
CA GLY A 81 1.74 -27.74 -32.82
C GLY A 81 0.84 -26.58 -33.25
N LYS A 82 -0.44 -26.53 -32.83
CA LYS A 82 -1.31 -25.35 -33.02
C LYS A 82 -1.68 -24.75 -31.67
N LEU A 83 -1.90 -23.43 -31.64
CA LEU A 83 -2.42 -22.73 -30.46
C LEU A 83 -3.75 -23.35 -30.01
N PRO A 84 -4.00 -23.45 -28.69
CA PRO A 84 -5.28 -23.93 -28.18
C PRO A 84 -6.44 -23.09 -28.72
N PRO A 85 -7.56 -23.70 -29.16
CA PRO A 85 -8.74 -22.97 -29.62
C PRO A 85 -9.25 -21.93 -28.60
N LEU A 86 -9.15 -22.24 -27.31
CA LEU A 86 -9.47 -21.31 -26.23
C LEU A 86 -8.59 -20.05 -26.27
N LEU A 87 -7.27 -20.21 -26.44
CA LEU A 87 -6.36 -19.07 -26.52
C LEU A 87 -6.64 -18.21 -27.76
N VAL A 88 -6.96 -18.86 -28.89
CA VAL A 88 -7.34 -18.16 -30.14
C VAL A 88 -8.61 -17.33 -29.94
N TYR A 89 -9.62 -17.89 -29.27
CA TYR A 89 -10.83 -17.15 -28.90
C TYR A 89 -10.53 -15.98 -27.97
N CYS A 90 -9.72 -16.19 -26.93
CA CYS A 90 -9.32 -15.14 -26.01
C CYS A 90 -8.57 -13.99 -26.68
N GLU A 91 -7.62 -14.29 -27.58
CA GLU A 91 -6.94 -13.27 -28.38
C GLU A 91 -7.93 -12.46 -29.23
N ALA A 92 -8.87 -13.12 -29.90
CA ALA A 92 -9.91 -12.44 -30.69
C ALA A 92 -10.82 -11.57 -29.82
N LEU A 93 -11.31 -12.11 -28.70
CA LEU A 93 -12.22 -11.46 -27.76
C LEU A 93 -11.63 -10.19 -27.15
N ILE A 94 -10.36 -10.27 -26.74
CA ILE A 94 -9.60 -9.14 -26.16
C ILE A 94 -9.23 -8.14 -27.26
N SER A 95 -8.91 -8.62 -28.47
CA SER A 95 -8.61 -7.73 -29.60
C SER A 95 -9.81 -6.90 -30.04
N SER A 96 -11.04 -7.38 -29.85
CA SER A 96 -12.25 -6.63 -30.20
C SER A 96 -12.76 -5.67 -29.12
N VAL A 97 -12.17 -5.65 -27.92
CA VAL A 97 -12.54 -4.71 -26.83
C VAL A 97 -12.59 -3.24 -27.28
N PRO A 98 -11.64 -2.70 -28.07
CA PRO A 98 -11.72 -1.31 -28.53
C PRO A 98 -12.92 -1.02 -29.43
N ALA A 99 -13.41 -2.02 -30.17
CA ALA A 99 -14.55 -1.87 -31.07
C ALA A 99 -15.88 -2.05 -30.33
N VAL A 100 -15.94 -2.99 -29.38
CA VAL A 100 -17.14 -3.27 -28.57
C VAL A 100 -17.32 -2.24 -27.45
N GLY A 101 -16.22 -1.66 -26.95
CA GLY A 101 -16.22 -0.66 -25.88
C GLY A 101 -16.29 -1.24 -24.46
N SER A 102 -16.26 -2.57 -24.30
CA SER A 102 -16.28 -3.22 -22.99
C SER A 102 -15.32 -4.41 -22.89
N PRO A 103 -14.57 -4.54 -21.77
CA PRO A 103 -13.73 -5.71 -21.52
C PRO A 103 -14.60 -6.94 -21.24
N PRO A 104 -14.06 -8.16 -21.44
CA PRO A 104 -14.72 -9.38 -21.00
C PRO A 104 -14.94 -9.38 -19.48
N ASP A 105 -15.92 -10.13 -19.00
CA ASP A 105 -16.19 -10.26 -17.56
C ASP A 105 -14.99 -10.84 -16.78
N ALA A 106 -15.07 -10.81 -15.45
CA ALA A 106 -13.97 -11.24 -14.60
C ALA A 106 -13.65 -12.74 -14.75
N GLU A 107 -14.65 -13.59 -14.96
CA GLU A 107 -14.47 -15.04 -15.12
C GLU A 107 -13.83 -15.38 -16.47
N THR A 108 -14.31 -14.78 -17.56
CA THR A 108 -13.72 -14.93 -18.90
C THR A 108 -12.31 -14.35 -18.94
N SER A 109 -12.09 -13.17 -18.36
CA SER A 109 -10.76 -12.57 -18.24
C SER A 109 -9.80 -13.53 -17.52
N LEU A 110 -10.24 -14.12 -16.43
CA LEU A 110 -9.45 -15.08 -15.66
C LEU A 110 -9.11 -16.32 -16.48
N GLU A 111 -10.07 -16.92 -17.18
CA GLU A 111 -9.82 -18.12 -18.00
C GLU A 111 -8.90 -17.83 -19.20
N CYS A 112 -9.05 -16.65 -19.81
CA CYS A 112 -8.14 -16.20 -20.86
C CYS A 112 -6.70 -16.04 -20.39
N VAL A 113 -6.50 -15.46 -19.20
CA VAL A 113 -5.17 -15.38 -18.59
C VAL A 113 -4.63 -16.78 -18.27
N LYS A 114 -5.44 -17.70 -17.72
CA LYS A 114 -5.01 -19.08 -17.49
C LYS A 114 -4.53 -19.75 -18.78
N SER A 115 -5.29 -19.61 -19.85
CA SER A 115 -4.95 -20.20 -21.15
C SER A 115 -3.69 -19.60 -21.76
N ALA A 116 -3.40 -18.31 -21.55
CA ALA A 116 -2.16 -17.71 -22.01
C ALA A 116 -0.95 -18.17 -21.19
N LEU A 117 -1.10 -18.27 -19.86
CA LEU A 117 -0.04 -18.70 -18.96
C LEU A 117 0.30 -20.18 -19.11
N SER A 118 -0.65 -21.05 -19.48
CA SER A 118 -0.36 -22.46 -19.80
C SER A 118 0.54 -22.63 -21.02
N GLU A 119 0.52 -21.67 -21.95
CA GLU A 119 1.39 -21.59 -23.12
C GLU A 119 2.67 -20.76 -22.85
N ASP A 120 2.97 -20.46 -21.57
CA ASP A 120 4.08 -19.61 -21.12
C ASP A 120 4.09 -18.18 -21.73
N ARG A 121 2.93 -17.68 -22.18
CA ARG A 121 2.76 -16.37 -22.84
C ARG A 121 2.52 -15.23 -21.84
N LEU A 122 3.44 -15.01 -20.91
CA LEU A 122 3.35 -13.88 -19.96
C LEU A 122 3.41 -12.51 -20.68
N ASP A 123 4.12 -12.45 -21.82
CA ASP A 123 4.19 -11.29 -22.70
C ASP A 123 2.80 -10.83 -23.16
N LEU A 124 1.96 -11.79 -23.54
CA LEU A 124 0.61 -11.55 -24.03
C LEU A 124 -0.29 -11.02 -22.92
N VAL A 125 -0.23 -11.63 -21.73
CA VAL A 125 -0.99 -11.17 -20.56
C VAL A 125 -0.58 -9.75 -20.15
N MET A 126 0.72 -9.46 -20.15
CA MET A 126 1.24 -8.13 -19.87
C MET A 126 0.71 -7.10 -20.88
N HIS A 127 0.67 -7.45 -22.17
CA HIS A 127 0.12 -6.59 -23.21
C HIS A 127 -1.37 -6.29 -22.98
N TRP A 128 -2.16 -7.32 -22.67
CA TRP A 128 -3.60 -7.17 -22.42
C TRP A 128 -3.90 -6.29 -21.21
N LEU A 129 -3.16 -6.45 -20.11
CA LEU A 129 -3.31 -5.63 -18.91
C LEU A 129 -2.88 -4.19 -19.15
N LEU A 130 -1.77 -3.95 -19.87
CA LEU A 130 -1.31 -2.60 -20.18
C LEU A 130 -2.30 -1.82 -21.06
N GLN A 131 -3.08 -2.52 -21.87
CA GLN A 131 -4.13 -1.93 -22.71
C GLN A 131 -5.48 -1.82 -22.00
N GLU A 132 -5.57 -2.18 -20.71
CA GLU A 132 -6.82 -2.15 -19.93
C GLU A 132 -7.96 -2.97 -20.56
N ARG A 133 -7.62 -4.06 -21.27
CA ARG A 133 -8.59 -4.89 -22.00
C ARG A 133 -9.07 -6.12 -21.24
N LEU A 134 -8.75 -6.20 -19.96
CA LEU A 134 -9.13 -7.29 -19.06
C LEU A 134 -9.84 -6.71 -17.86
N THR A 135 -10.87 -7.41 -17.38
CA THR A 135 -11.46 -7.10 -16.09
C THR A 135 -10.57 -7.67 -15.00
N CYS A 136 -9.90 -6.79 -14.27
CA CYS A 136 -9.05 -7.16 -13.14
C CYS A 136 -9.89 -7.69 -11.98
N SER A 137 -9.43 -8.78 -11.36
CA SER A 137 -10.08 -9.39 -10.22
C SER A 137 -9.03 -9.96 -9.26
N GLU A 138 -9.38 -10.12 -7.98
CA GLU A 138 -8.48 -10.72 -7.00
C GLU A 138 -7.99 -12.13 -7.42
N PRO A 139 -8.84 -13.04 -7.94
CA PRO A 139 -8.38 -14.33 -8.47
C PRO A 139 -7.36 -14.21 -9.62
N LEU A 140 -7.47 -13.18 -10.46
CA LEU A 140 -6.53 -12.92 -11.54
C LEU A 140 -5.16 -12.52 -10.99
N GLY A 141 -5.13 -11.68 -9.94
CA GLY A 141 -3.91 -11.34 -9.21
C GLY A 141 -3.24 -12.58 -8.61
N HIS A 142 -4.03 -13.47 -7.99
CA HIS A 142 -3.54 -14.74 -7.44
C HIS A 142 -2.95 -15.65 -8.50
N LEU A 143 -3.59 -15.74 -9.67
CA LEU A 143 -3.11 -16.53 -10.77
C LEU A 143 -1.73 -16.06 -11.26
N LEU A 144 -1.55 -14.75 -11.42
CA LEU A 144 -0.27 -14.15 -11.80
C LEU A 144 0.79 -14.38 -10.73
N TYR A 145 0.44 -14.14 -9.46
CA TYR A 145 1.35 -14.37 -8.34
C TYR A 145 1.81 -15.82 -8.25
N ASN A 146 0.88 -16.77 -8.37
CA ASN A 146 1.16 -18.21 -8.35
C ASN A 146 2.01 -18.64 -9.54
N TYR A 147 1.76 -18.07 -10.73
CA TYR A 147 2.58 -18.34 -11.92
C TYR A 147 4.06 -17.98 -11.72
N THR A 148 4.36 -16.96 -10.90
CA THR A 148 5.76 -16.61 -10.59
C THR A 148 6.45 -17.59 -9.63
N GLN A 149 5.70 -18.39 -8.87
CA GLN A 149 6.29 -19.31 -7.89
C GLN A 149 7.09 -20.41 -8.62
N GLY A 150 8.36 -20.56 -8.25
CA GLY A 150 9.24 -21.59 -8.83
C GLY A 150 9.72 -21.31 -10.26
N LYS A 151 9.41 -20.16 -10.86
CA LYS A 151 9.96 -19.74 -12.18
C LYS A 151 11.31 -19.04 -12.04
N GLY A 152 12.03 -18.89 -13.16
CA GLY A 152 13.31 -18.19 -13.19
C GLY A 152 13.18 -16.68 -12.90
N ALA A 153 14.29 -16.06 -12.49
CA ALA A 153 14.34 -14.64 -12.07
C ALA A 153 13.74 -13.67 -13.11
N GLY A 154 13.91 -13.94 -14.41
CA GLY A 154 13.35 -13.08 -15.47
C GLY A 154 11.82 -13.10 -15.59
N ILE A 155 11.17 -14.21 -15.20
CA ILE A 155 9.71 -14.29 -15.11
C ILE A 155 9.25 -13.60 -13.83
N ILE A 156 9.91 -13.88 -12.70
CA ILE A 156 9.58 -13.27 -11.40
C ILE A 156 9.64 -11.74 -11.49
N SER A 157 10.68 -11.19 -12.11
CA SER A 157 10.86 -9.74 -12.25
C SER A 157 9.77 -9.04 -13.07
N LYS A 158 9.06 -9.79 -13.93
CA LYS A 158 7.96 -9.27 -14.75
C LYS A 158 6.59 -9.57 -14.15
N GLY A 159 6.42 -10.77 -13.62
CA GLY A 159 5.14 -11.26 -13.10
C GLY A 159 4.75 -10.67 -11.74
N LEU A 160 5.71 -10.47 -10.82
CA LEU A 160 5.39 -9.88 -9.51
C LEU A 160 4.86 -8.43 -9.60
N PRO A 161 5.47 -7.53 -10.40
CA PRO A 161 4.90 -6.21 -10.64
C PRO A 161 3.52 -6.25 -11.30
N LEU A 162 3.27 -7.26 -12.16
CA LEU A 162 1.98 -7.41 -12.83
C LEU A 162 0.88 -7.83 -11.84
N ALA A 163 1.18 -8.77 -10.94
CA ALA A 163 0.30 -9.15 -9.85
C ALA A 163 0.05 -7.97 -8.89
N GLU A 164 1.10 -7.22 -8.53
CA GLU A 164 1.01 -6.00 -7.73
C GLU A 164 0.06 -4.96 -8.35
N ALA A 165 0.18 -4.72 -9.66
CA ALA A 165 -0.69 -3.79 -10.37
C ALA A 165 -2.16 -4.23 -10.32
N VAL A 166 -2.43 -5.52 -10.57
CA VAL A 166 -3.79 -6.07 -10.49
C VAL A 166 -4.34 -5.96 -9.07
N TYR A 167 -3.57 -6.33 -8.05
CA TYR A 167 -4.00 -6.21 -6.65
C TYR A 167 -4.26 -4.76 -6.23
N THR A 168 -3.46 -3.82 -6.73
CA THR A 168 -3.68 -2.39 -6.49
C THR A 168 -4.98 -1.89 -7.12
N LEU A 169 -5.30 -2.33 -8.34
CA LEU A 169 -6.53 -1.96 -9.05
C LEU A 169 -7.80 -2.50 -8.37
N VAL A 170 -7.73 -3.66 -7.73
CA VAL A 170 -8.86 -4.30 -7.03
C VAL A 170 -8.87 -4.01 -5.53
N GLU A 171 -8.01 -3.11 -5.05
CA GLU A 171 -7.89 -2.73 -3.64
C GLU A 171 -7.56 -3.90 -2.69
N ALA A 172 -6.94 -4.97 -3.20
CA ALA A 172 -6.39 -6.07 -2.42
C ALA A 172 -5.04 -5.68 -1.80
N HIS A 173 -5.10 -4.74 -0.85
CA HIS A 173 -3.96 -4.01 -0.30
C HIS A 173 -2.87 -4.89 0.30
N ILE A 174 -3.24 -5.93 1.07
CA ILE A 174 -2.28 -6.82 1.72
C ILE A 174 -1.48 -7.58 0.66
N GLN A 175 -2.16 -8.11 -0.36
CA GLN A 175 -1.58 -8.87 -1.45
C GLN A 175 -0.65 -7.99 -2.32
N ALA A 176 -1.05 -6.75 -2.59
CA ALA A 176 -0.20 -5.75 -3.26
C ALA A 176 1.09 -5.49 -2.45
N ALA A 177 0.96 -5.24 -1.14
CA ALA A 177 2.09 -5.01 -0.25
C ALA A 177 3.03 -6.23 -0.14
N VAL A 178 2.48 -7.45 -0.12
CA VAL A 178 3.25 -8.70 -0.16
C VAL A 178 4.06 -8.81 -1.46
N CYS A 179 3.47 -8.46 -2.60
CA CYS A 179 4.18 -8.44 -3.90
C CYS A 179 5.34 -7.44 -3.89
N MET A 180 5.15 -6.24 -3.33
CA MET A 180 6.22 -5.25 -3.19
C MET A 180 7.35 -5.75 -2.27
N CYS A 181 7.02 -6.40 -1.15
CA CYS A 181 8.00 -6.98 -0.24
C CYS A 181 8.83 -8.09 -0.90
N LYS A 182 8.18 -8.96 -1.68
CA LYS A 182 8.87 -10.04 -2.42
C LYS A 182 9.77 -9.54 -3.54
N GLN A 183 9.51 -8.34 -4.06
CA GLN A 183 10.42 -7.64 -4.97
C GLN A 183 11.58 -6.93 -4.25
N GLY A 184 11.63 -6.97 -2.91
CA GLY A 184 12.61 -6.23 -2.11
C GLY A 184 12.30 -4.74 -1.95
N LYS A 185 11.14 -4.27 -2.40
CA LYS A 185 10.72 -2.87 -2.39
C LYS A 185 10.00 -2.49 -1.08
N VAL A 186 10.64 -2.77 0.06
CA VAL A 186 10.04 -2.57 1.39
C VAL A 186 9.67 -1.10 1.65
N GLN A 187 10.47 -0.14 1.18
CA GLN A 187 10.16 1.28 1.35
C GLN A 187 8.93 1.70 0.53
N ALA A 188 8.85 1.29 -0.74
CA ALA A 188 7.69 1.58 -1.59
C ALA A 188 6.40 0.95 -1.03
N MET A 189 6.49 -0.26 -0.49
CA MET A 189 5.38 -0.90 0.23
C MET A 189 4.87 -0.01 1.36
N MET A 190 5.78 0.59 2.11
CA MET A 190 5.38 1.40 3.23
C MET A 190 4.81 2.77 2.84
N ASP A 191 5.27 3.35 1.73
CA ASP A 191 4.68 4.57 1.17
C ASP A 191 3.25 4.27 0.67
N TYR A 192 3.07 3.13 0.01
CA TYR A 192 1.76 2.63 -0.39
C TYR A 192 0.85 2.41 0.83
N ALA A 193 1.34 1.75 1.87
CA ALA A 193 0.56 1.47 3.07
C ALA A 193 0.13 2.74 3.83
N ILE A 194 0.93 3.82 3.78
CA ILE A 194 0.52 5.13 4.30
C ILE A 194 -0.62 5.70 3.46
N ASN A 195 -0.47 5.69 2.13
CA ASN A 195 -1.47 6.27 1.22
C ASN A 195 -2.80 5.50 1.24
N ALA A 196 -2.75 4.19 1.41
CA ALA A 196 -3.90 3.30 1.55
C ALA A 196 -4.37 3.17 3.01
N GLU A 197 -3.87 4.00 3.93
CA GLU A 197 -4.30 4.09 5.33
C GLU A 197 -4.32 2.75 6.09
N PHE A 198 -3.24 1.96 5.97
CA PHE A 198 -3.17 0.64 6.59
C PHE A 198 -3.41 0.67 8.09
N GLU A 199 -4.28 -0.22 8.54
CA GLU A 199 -4.45 -0.53 9.95
C GLU A 199 -3.35 -1.48 10.45
N LYS A 200 -3.24 -1.57 11.78
CA LYS A 200 -2.27 -2.45 12.45
C LYS A 200 -2.33 -3.89 11.92
N ASP A 201 -3.53 -4.43 11.75
CA ASP A 201 -3.73 -5.83 11.36
C ASP A 201 -3.31 -6.08 9.91
N MET A 202 -3.41 -5.07 9.03
CA MET A 202 -2.91 -5.17 7.65
C MET A 202 -1.39 -5.27 7.63
N TYR A 203 -0.68 -4.44 8.41
CA TYR A 203 0.78 -4.55 8.55
C TYR A 203 1.20 -5.92 9.10
N MET A 204 0.46 -6.45 10.08
CA MET A 204 0.70 -7.79 10.61
C MET A 204 0.46 -8.86 9.55
N GLY A 205 -0.62 -8.76 8.77
CA GLY A 205 -0.92 -9.66 7.66
C GLY A 205 0.20 -9.74 6.63
N VAL A 206 0.77 -8.58 6.25
CA VAL A 206 1.93 -8.54 5.34
C VAL A 206 3.16 -9.18 5.98
N LEU A 207 3.42 -8.94 7.27
CA LEU A 207 4.55 -9.52 7.99
C LEU A 207 4.46 -11.05 8.07
N VAL A 208 3.27 -11.58 8.34
CA VAL A 208 3.02 -13.02 8.41
C VAL A 208 3.13 -13.66 7.02
N ALA A 209 2.61 -13.02 5.98
CA ALA A 209 2.64 -13.53 4.62
C ALA A 209 4.04 -13.46 3.96
N CYS A 210 4.87 -12.49 4.33
CA CYS A 210 6.23 -12.35 3.82
C CYS A 210 7.23 -11.95 4.92
N PRO A 211 7.57 -12.88 5.84
CA PRO A 211 8.48 -12.60 6.93
C PRO A 211 9.87 -12.22 6.41
N SER A 212 10.33 -11.01 6.71
CA SER A 212 11.69 -10.58 6.39
C SER A 212 12.21 -9.62 7.45
N ILE A 213 13.52 -9.65 7.68
CA ILE A 213 14.17 -8.76 8.64
C ILE A 213 14.02 -7.29 8.22
N ALA A 214 14.14 -7.00 6.93
CA ALA A 214 14.01 -5.66 6.39
C ALA A 214 12.60 -5.09 6.62
N LEU A 215 11.55 -5.90 6.42
CA LEU A 215 10.18 -5.51 6.72
C LEU A 215 10.00 -5.25 8.21
N ALA A 216 10.42 -6.20 9.05
CA ALA A 216 10.27 -6.09 10.50
C ALA A 216 10.97 -4.84 11.06
N GLU A 217 12.17 -4.51 10.57
CA GLU A 217 12.91 -3.31 10.95
C GLU A 217 12.16 -2.02 10.58
N VAL A 218 11.60 -1.94 9.38
CA VAL A 218 10.91 -0.74 8.92
C VAL A 218 9.59 -0.52 9.68
N LEU A 219 8.93 -1.59 10.13
CA LEU A 219 7.70 -1.50 10.92
C LEU A 219 7.91 -1.01 12.36
N ILE A 220 9.09 -1.26 12.95
CA ILE A 220 9.43 -0.83 14.31
C ILE A 220 10.12 0.54 14.35
N GLN A 221 10.51 1.09 13.20
CA GLN A 221 11.18 2.38 13.14
C GLN A 221 10.19 3.54 13.34
N PRO A 222 10.53 4.57 14.15
CA PRO A 222 9.73 5.78 14.29
C PRO A 222 9.60 6.51 12.95
N ARG A 223 8.39 6.99 12.61
CA ARG A 223 8.14 7.78 11.40
C ARG A 223 7.61 9.17 11.74
N GLY A 224 8.19 10.19 11.09
CA GLY A 224 7.83 11.60 11.28
C GLY A 224 8.18 12.15 12.68
N PRO A 225 8.09 13.47 12.90
CA PRO A 225 8.14 14.06 14.24
C PRO A 225 6.72 14.40 14.77
N PRO A 226 6.32 14.01 16.01
CA PRO A 226 7.02 13.20 17.01
C PRO A 226 6.83 11.70 16.71
N GLY A 227 7.91 11.01 16.35
CA GLY A 227 7.84 9.70 15.69
C GLY A 227 7.29 8.58 16.57
N LYS A 228 6.07 8.14 16.26
CA LYS A 228 5.53 6.88 16.77
C LYS A 228 5.91 5.77 15.80
N PRO A 229 6.44 4.63 16.28
CA PRO A 229 6.66 3.48 15.41
C PRO A 229 5.32 2.93 14.92
N THR A 230 5.29 2.38 13.70
CA THR A 230 4.07 1.78 13.12
C THR A 230 3.57 0.64 14.01
N LEU A 231 4.48 -0.23 14.45
CA LEU A 231 4.21 -1.34 15.36
C LEU A 231 5.14 -1.33 16.56
N SER A 232 4.70 -1.93 17.67
CA SER A 232 5.59 -2.14 18.82
C SER A 232 6.57 -3.28 18.53
N VAL A 233 7.81 -3.16 19.02
CA VAL A 233 8.82 -4.23 18.91
C VAL A 233 8.29 -5.54 19.49
N GLY A 234 7.62 -5.47 20.65
CA GLY A 234 7.05 -6.65 21.31
C GLY A 234 6.01 -7.37 20.43
N THR A 235 5.15 -6.64 19.73
CA THR A 235 4.14 -7.23 18.83
C THR A 235 4.81 -7.94 17.65
N VAL A 236 5.75 -7.28 16.98
CA VAL A 236 6.44 -7.84 15.80
C VAL A 236 7.24 -9.09 16.18
N VAL A 237 7.99 -9.04 17.28
CA VAL A 237 8.77 -10.18 17.76
C VAL A 237 7.86 -11.32 18.20
N PHE A 238 6.82 -11.04 18.98
CA PHE A 238 5.87 -12.05 19.43
C PHE A 238 5.29 -12.81 18.24
N GLU A 239 4.80 -12.10 17.23
CA GLU A 239 4.23 -12.72 16.03
C GLU A 239 5.25 -13.61 15.30
N LEU A 240 6.45 -13.07 15.02
CA LEU A 240 7.49 -13.83 14.32
C LEU A 240 7.90 -15.10 15.06
N LEU A 241 7.93 -15.06 16.40
CA LEU A 241 8.26 -16.22 17.24
C LEU A 241 7.17 -17.30 17.23
N GLN A 242 5.91 -16.98 16.90
CA GLN A 242 4.84 -17.97 16.74
C GLN A 242 4.88 -18.68 15.38
N THR A 243 5.64 -18.14 14.42
CA THR A 243 5.75 -18.72 13.07
C THR A 243 6.98 -19.62 12.95
N GLU A 244 7.03 -20.42 11.88
CA GLU A 244 8.22 -21.20 11.50
C GLU A 244 9.46 -20.31 11.24
N ASN A 245 9.26 -19.00 11.06
CA ASN A 245 10.30 -18.01 10.79
C ASN A 245 10.82 -17.31 12.08
N TYR A 246 10.72 -17.96 13.24
CA TYR A 246 11.17 -17.43 14.54
C TYR A 246 12.62 -16.91 14.55
N ALA A 247 13.49 -17.47 13.70
CA ALA A 247 14.87 -17.00 13.55
C ALA A 247 14.96 -15.50 13.18
N ILE A 248 14.01 -15.00 12.39
CA ILE A 248 13.91 -13.57 12.04
C ILE A 248 13.57 -12.74 13.28
N GLY A 249 12.67 -13.22 14.13
CA GLY A 249 12.31 -12.57 15.39
C GLY A 249 13.51 -12.47 16.36
N VAL A 250 14.28 -13.55 16.49
CA VAL A 250 15.53 -13.56 17.28
C VAL A 250 16.57 -12.60 16.70
N GLN A 251 16.74 -12.59 15.38
CA GLN A 251 17.64 -11.66 14.71
C GLN A 251 17.23 -10.20 14.93
N LEU A 252 15.93 -9.90 14.89
CA LEU A 252 15.41 -8.56 15.16
C LEU A 252 15.73 -8.12 16.60
N LEU A 253 15.56 -9.01 17.58
CA LEU A 253 15.90 -8.75 18.98
C LEU A 253 17.39 -8.39 19.15
N ASP A 254 18.30 -9.15 18.53
CA ASP A 254 19.74 -8.86 18.58
C ASP A 254 20.05 -7.48 17.98
N ARG A 255 19.44 -7.14 16.82
CA ARG A 255 19.63 -5.84 16.18
C ARG A 255 19.10 -4.67 17.03
N VAL A 256 17.92 -4.82 17.61
CA VAL A 256 17.33 -3.81 18.51
C VAL A 256 18.21 -3.64 19.75
N TYR A 257 18.65 -4.73 20.37
CA TYR A 257 19.54 -4.70 21.53
C TYR A 257 20.85 -3.96 21.22
N ARG A 258 21.50 -4.28 20.09
CA ARG A 258 22.73 -3.61 19.65
C ARG A 258 22.50 -2.12 19.37
N SER A 259 21.36 -1.76 18.77
CA SER A 259 21.01 -0.36 18.53
C SER A 259 20.93 0.44 19.83
N ILE A 260 20.25 -0.11 20.84
CA ILE A 260 20.12 0.51 22.17
C ILE A 260 21.50 0.67 22.82
N GLN A 261 22.36 -0.34 22.75
CA GLN A 261 23.72 -0.25 23.29
C GLN A 261 24.54 0.85 22.58
N ALA A 262 24.46 0.93 21.26
CA ALA A 262 25.15 1.97 20.49
C ALA A 262 24.64 3.38 20.83
N GLU A 263 23.34 3.55 21.05
CA GLU A 263 22.74 4.82 21.41
C GLU A 263 23.14 5.26 22.83
N ASN A 264 23.13 4.32 23.79
CA ASN A 264 23.64 4.55 25.14
C ASN A 264 25.12 4.95 25.13
N GLU A 265 25.95 4.28 24.33
CA GLU A 265 27.37 4.61 24.23
C GLU A 265 27.59 6.01 23.63
N LYS A 266 26.82 6.39 22.60
CA LYS A 266 26.83 7.75 22.04
C LYS A 266 26.47 8.79 23.10
N MET A 267 25.42 8.54 23.88
CA MET A 267 24.99 9.42 24.98
C MET A 267 26.08 9.57 26.05
N TYR A 268 26.71 8.48 26.51
CA TYR A 268 27.81 8.58 27.47
C TYR A 268 29.01 9.35 26.91
N ARG A 269 29.33 9.18 25.62
CA ARG A 269 30.40 9.93 24.96
C ARG A 269 30.09 11.43 24.85
N THR A 270 28.84 11.82 24.57
CA THR A 270 28.46 13.24 24.49
C THR A 270 28.47 13.90 25.85
N GLU A 271 27.96 13.24 26.89
CA GLU A 271 28.02 13.72 28.29
C GLU A 271 29.46 13.88 28.78
N ALA A 272 30.34 12.92 28.46
CA ALA A 272 31.76 13.00 28.79
C ALA A 272 32.45 14.19 28.08
N ARG A 273 32.12 14.44 26.80
CA ARG A 273 32.61 15.61 26.06
C ARG A 273 32.11 16.92 26.65
N ALA A 274 30.83 17.01 27.01
CA ALA A 274 30.23 18.19 27.64
C ALA A 274 30.89 18.47 29.01
N SER A 275 31.11 17.43 29.81
CA SER A 275 31.78 17.53 31.11
C SER A 275 33.23 18.00 30.99
N LYS A 276 33.96 17.54 29.96
CA LYS A 276 35.33 18.01 29.66
C LYS A 276 35.32 19.49 29.24
N LYS A 277 34.41 19.89 28.35
CA LYS A 277 34.27 21.29 27.90
C LYS A 277 34.01 22.24 29.08
N LEU A 278 33.08 21.87 29.97
CA LEU A 278 32.77 22.65 31.16
C LEU A 278 33.98 22.80 32.09
N LYS A 279 34.75 21.73 32.32
CA LYS A 279 35.99 21.79 33.12
C LYS A 279 37.05 22.70 32.49
N THR A 280 37.22 22.66 31.17
CA THR A 280 38.14 23.57 30.47
C THR A 280 37.70 25.03 30.51
N GLU A 281 36.40 25.33 30.40
CA GLU A 281 35.88 26.69 30.56
C GLU A 281 36.05 27.21 31.99
N GLN A 282 35.76 26.39 32.99
CA GLN A 282 36.02 26.73 34.40
C GLN A 282 37.51 26.97 34.68
N ALA A 283 38.40 26.17 34.07
CA ALA A 283 39.85 26.36 34.20
C ALA A 283 40.34 27.66 33.52
N LYS A 284 39.77 28.01 32.35
CA LYS A 284 40.04 29.29 31.68
C LYS A 284 39.56 30.48 32.51
N SER A 285 38.33 30.40 33.03
CA SER A 285 37.73 31.43 33.91
C SER A 285 38.56 31.67 35.17
N ARG A 286 39.02 30.60 35.85
CA ARG A 286 39.91 30.69 37.02
C ARG A 286 41.25 31.37 36.70
N LYS A 287 41.82 31.13 35.51
CA LYS A 287 43.06 31.78 35.07
C LYS A 287 42.86 33.27 34.79
N THR A 288 41.74 33.66 34.17
CA THR A 288 41.40 35.08 33.95
C THR A 288 41.16 35.84 35.26
N THR A 289 40.45 35.25 36.24
CA THR A 289 40.23 35.90 37.55
C THR A 289 41.53 36.09 38.34
N ARG A 290 42.52 35.21 38.15
CA ARG A 290 43.83 35.28 38.83
C ARG A 290 44.76 36.34 38.24
N TYR A 291 44.59 36.69 36.97
CA TYR A 291 45.33 37.80 36.33
C TYR A 291 44.73 39.17 36.67
N SER A 292 43.42 39.25 36.95
CA SER A 292 42.77 40.48 37.41
C SER A 292 42.95 40.78 38.91
N SER A 293 43.61 39.90 39.68
CA SER A 293 43.77 40.03 41.14
C SER A 293 45.21 40.29 41.60
N TRP A 294 46.12 40.67 40.70
CA TRP A 294 47.44 41.16 41.12
C TRP A 294 47.27 42.55 41.76
N PRO A 295 47.71 42.76 43.02
CA PRO A 295 47.65 44.07 43.64
C PRO A 295 48.74 44.95 43.00
N SER A 296 48.34 45.97 42.25
CA SER A 296 49.22 47.10 41.96
C SER A 296 49.41 47.90 43.25
N GLU A 297 50.47 47.59 44.00
CA GLU A 297 50.96 48.44 45.10
C GLU A 297 51.47 49.77 44.54
N GLN A 298 50.75 50.86 44.79
CA GLN A 298 51.31 52.22 44.80
C GLN A 298 50.77 53.04 45.98
N ARG A 299 51.62 53.11 47.01
CA ARG A 299 52.12 54.29 47.73
C ARG A 299 51.23 55.55 47.82
N THR A 300 50.89 55.89 49.07
CA THR A 300 50.53 57.18 49.71
C THR A 300 50.60 58.49 48.92
N SER A 301 49.57 59.34 49.03
CA SER A 301 49.62 60.66 49.73
C SER A 301 48.29 61.44 49.62
N ALA A 302 47.93 62.13 50.69
CA ALA A 302 46.78 63.03 50.81
C ALA A 302 46.90 64.31 49.95
N VAL A 303 45.77 64.96 49.63
CA VAL A 303 45.43 66.39 49.87
C VAL A 303 44.05 66.74 49.25
N SER A 304 43.42 67.69 49.92
CA SER A 304 42.04 68.20 49.92
C SER A 304 41.42 68.82 48.65
N SER A 305 40.08 68.90 48.73
CA SER A 305 39.20 70.07 48.46
C SER A 305 38.36 70.15 47.16
N ALA A 306 37.04 70.15 47.40
CA ALA A 306 35.95 70.99 46.86
C ALA A 306 35.61 70.99 45.35
N THR A 307 34.37 70.60 45.02
CA THR A 307 33.21 71.49 44.66
C THR A 307 32.10 70.71 43.91
N VAL A 308 30.84 70.97 44.27
CA VAL A 308 29.53 70.44 43.76
C VAL A 308 29.00 71.49 42.72
N PRO A 309 28.12 71.25 41.70
CA PRO A 309 26.86 70.49 41.82
C PRO A 309 26.20 69.79 40.60
N GLN A 310 25.21 68.96 40.96
CA GLN A 310 23.90 68.63 40.34
C GLN A 310 23.77 68.03 38.92
N SER A 311 23.20 66.80 38.85
CA SER A 311 21.89 66.52 38.20
C SER A 311 21.53 65.02 38.18
N ALA A 312 20.39 64.69 38.81
CA ALA A 312 19.41 63.62 38.56
C ALA A 312 19.79 62.24 37.92
N ARG A 313 19.52 61.13 38.64
CA ARG A 313 18.38 60.21 38.36
C ARG A 313 18.36 58.95 39.24
N ALA A 314 17.17 58.72 39.82
CA ALA A 314 16.45 57.47 40.15
C ALA A 314 17.18 56.21 40.70
N ARG A 315 16.68 55.77 41.87
CA ARG A 315 16.89 54.46 42.50
C ARG A 315 16.46 53.28 41.62
N VAL A 316 17.23 52.19 41.63
CA VAL A 316 16.69 50.82 41.67
C VAL A 316 17.59 49.97 42.60
N VAL A 317 17.01 49.53 43.72
CA VAL A 317 17.61 48.50 44.59
C VAL A 317 17.22 47.15 44.00
N VAL A 318 18.19 46.40 43.47
CA VAL A 318 18.00 44.98 43.11
C VAL A 318 18.82 44.14 44.08
N LYS A 319 18.14 43.44 45.00
CA LYS A 319 18.73 42.39 45.83
C LYS A 319 19.20 41.23 44.93
N PRO A 320 20.34 40.56 45.22
CA PRO A 320 20.70 39.35 44.51
C PRO A 320 19.80 38.20 44.99
N VAL A 321 18.89 37.74 44.12
CA VAL A 321 18.16 36.49 44.32
C VAL A 321 19.05 35.35 43.85
N ILE A 322 19.53 34.57 44.81
CA ILE A 322 20.24 33.30 44.62
C ILE A 322 19.32 32.32 43.89
N ARG A 323 19.60 32.01 42.61
CA ARG A 323 19.00 30.87 41.90
C ARG A 323 19.84 29.62 42.17
N SER A 324 19.64 28.96 43.31
CA SER A 324 20.21 27.63 43.61
C SER A 324 19.22 26.46 43.43
N THR A 325 18.02 26.69 42.90
CA THR A 325 16.94 25.69 42.97
C THR A 325 16.83 24.72 41.78
N ASN A 326 17.65 24.83 40.72
CA ASN A 326 17.44 24.04 39.50
C ASN A 326 18.39 22.85 39.31
N VAL A 327 19.39 22.66 40.17
CA VAL A 327 20.31 21.50 40.08
C VAL A 327 19.83 20.35 40.96
N GLN A 328 19.31 20.65 42.16
CA GLN A 328 18.82 19.63 43.09
C GLN A 328 17.52 18.98 42.58
N ALA A 329 16.59 19.76 42.04
CA ALA A 329 15.33 19.25 41.48
C ALA A 329 15.53 18.30 40.28
N ARG A 330 16.59 18.51 39.49
CA ARG A 330 16.95 17.62 38.36
C ARG A 330 17.63 16.34 38.82
N ALA A 331 18.42 16.40 39.91
CA ALA A 331 19.04 15.21 40.50
C ALA A 331 18.00 14.29 41.18
N ASP A 332 16.98 14.87 41.82
CA ASP A 332 15.92 14.11 42.47
C ASP A 332 14.95 13.46 41.46
N ALA A 333 14.68 14.12 40.33
CA ALA A 333 13.92 13.54 39.22
C ALA A 333 14.64 12.33 38.58
N ALA A 334 15.97 12.40 38.43
CA ALA A 334 16.77 11.30 37.89
C ALA A 334 16.83 10.08 38.84
N LYS A 335 16.78 10.31 40.16
CA LYS A 335 16.66 9.22 41.15
C LYS A 335 15.26 8.58 41.15
N ALA A 336 14.19 9.36 40.98
CA ALA A 336 12.83 8.86 40.93
C ALA A 336 12.57 7.95 39.71
N VAL A 337 13.17 8.25 38.55
CA VAL A 337 13.09 7.40 37.36
C VAL A 337 13.83 6.07 37.54
N LYS A 338 14.94 6.05 38.29
CA LYS A 338 15.74 4.85 38.53
C LYS A 338 15.10 3.85 39.50
N ILE A 339 14.18 4.31 40.37
CA ILE A 339 13.44 3.45 41.31
C ILE A 339 12.25 2.77 40.62
N ARG A 340 11.69 3.36 39.55
CA ARG A 340 10.56 2.80 38.80
C ARG A 340 10.93 1.70 37.78
N LEU A 341 12.22 1.40 37.62
CA LEU A 341 12.76 0.36 36.74
C LEU A 341 13.29 -0.88 37.50
N ARG A 342 12.96 -1.01 38.80
CA ARG A 342 13.31 -2.17 39.64
C ARG A 342 12.12 -2.83 40.33
N LEU A 343 10.91 -2.55 39.85
CA LEU A 343 9.71 -3.39 39.97
C LEU A 343 9.27 -3.68 38.54
#